data_AF-A0A7S2XVG2-F1
#
_entry.id   AF-A0A7S2XVG2-F1
#
_cell.length_a   1.000
_cell.length_b   1.000
_cell.length_c   1.000
_cell.angle_alpha   90.00
_cell.angle_beta   90.00
_cell.angle_gamma   90.00
#
_symmetry.space_group_name_H-M   'P 1'
#
loop_
_entity.id
_entity.type
_entity.pdbx_description
1 polymer ?
#
loop_
_entity_poly.entity_id
_entity_poly.type
_entity_poly.pdbx_seq_one_letter_code
_entity_poly.pdbx_strand_id
1 'polypeptide(L)'
;ETARWLRTAATKHKLANVVVLANKLEGDNWTSSPVILQHLEEAARVGFGEPIPISAIHGDGLADVAVVVLNLAEERRQSFQLSHADIITDDIMAAPQKDNDEDGEKQLQLAILGRQNVGKSTLVNALLKQERVIAGPMPGLTR
;
A
#
# COMPACT_ATOMS: atom_id res chain seq x y z
N GLU A 1 11.36 16.90 3.31
CA GLU A 1 10.23 17.83 3.12
C GLU A 1 8.88 17.12 3.04
N THR A 2 8.68 16.18 2.11
CA THR A 2 7.42 15.40 1.95
C THR A 2 6.95 14.74 3.24
N ALA A 3 7.83 14.08 3.99
CA ALA A 3 7.47 13.47 5.29
C ALA A 3 6.98 14.50 6.31
N ARG A 4 7.57 15.70 6.33
CA ARG A 4 7.12 16.79 7.22
C ARG A 4 5.71 17.24 6.83
N TRP A 5 5.46 17.44 5.54
CA TRP A 5 4.14 17.80 5.03
C TRP A 5 3.11 16.70 5.33
N LEU A 6 3.46 15.42 5.11
CA LEU A 6 2.58 14.28 5.41
C LEU A 6 2.22 14.23 6.89
N ARG A 7 3.15 14.52 7.81
CA ARG A 7 2.83 14.57 9.25
C ARG A 7 1.82 15.67 9.56
N THR A 8 2.01 16.87 9.02
CA THR A 8 1.04 17.97 9.16
C THR A 8 -0.32 17.62 8.54
N ALA A 9 -0.32 17.01 7.37
CA ALA A 9 -1.53 16.60 6.67
C ALA A 9 -2.25 15.47 7.41
N ALA A 10 -1.53 14.51 7.98
CA ALA A 10 -2.10 13.42 8.76
C ALA A 10 -2.83 13.94 9.99
N THR A 11 -2.25 14.90 10.71
CA THR A 11 -2.92 15.55 11.85
C THR A 11 -4.11 16.39 11.41
N LYS A 12 -3.98 17.18 10.34
CA LYS A 12 -5.01 18.14 9.90
C LYS A 12 -6.20 17.48 9.18
N HIS A 13 -5.94 16.45 8.38
CA HIS A 13 -6.92 15.81 7.51
C HIS A 13 -7.29 14.39 7.96
N LYS A 14 -6.83 13.95 9.14
CA LYS A 14 -7.02 12.60 9.65
C LYS A 14 -6.66 11.55 8.60
N LEU A 15 -5.50 11.69 7.94
CA LEU A 15 -4.99 10.63 7.08
C LEU A 15 -4.68 9.45 8.01
N ALA A 16 -5.61 8.50 8.05
CA ALA A 16 -5.64 7.51 9.12
C ALA A 16 -4.36 6.66 9.11
N ASN A 17 -3.86 6.28 7.93
CA ASN A 17 -2.88 5.21 7.83
C ASN A 17 -1.78 5.57 6.82
N VAL A 18 -0.58 5.91 7.32
CA VAL A 18 0.62 6.13 6.51
C VAL A 18 1.65 5.09 6.93
N VAL A 19 2.15 4.33 5.96
CA VAL A 19 3.15 3.27 6.16
C VAL A 19 4.41 3.61 5.37
N VAL A 20 5.57 3.29 5.93
CA VAL A 20 6.86 3.52 5.30
C VAL A 20 7.37 2.21 4.72
N LEU A 21 7.69 2.22 3.43
CA LEU A 21 8.30 1.09 2.74
C LEU A 21 9.75 1.43 2.38
N ALA A 22 10.69 0.63 2.84
CA ALA A 22 12.10 0.72 2.46
C ALA A 22 12.37 -0.21 1.28
N ASN A 23 12.30 0.33 0.07
CA ASN A 23 12.43 -0.44 -1.17
C ASN A 23 13.89 -0.59 -1.62
N LYS A 24 14.13 -1.60 -2.47
CA LYS A 24 15.44 -2.01 -3.02
C LYS A 24 16.35 -2.70 -2.01
N LEU A 25 15.76 -3.43 -1.08
CA LEU A 25 16.49 -4.30 -0.16
C LEU A 25 16.46 -5.71 -0.73
N GLU A 26 17.51 -6.09 -1.44
CA GLU A 26 17.62 -7.37 -2.16
C GLU A 26 18.29 -8.43 -1.27
N GLY A 27 17.71 -9.63 -1.24
CA GLY A 27 18.21 -10.79 -0.49
C GLY A 27 17.78 -10.84 0.98
N ASP A 28 18.14 -11.95 1.66
CA ASP A 28 17.54 -12.33 2.95
C ASP A 28 18.17 -11.64 4.18
N ASN A 29 19.19 -10.80 3.99
CA ASN A 29 20.04 -10.31 5.08
C ASN A 29 19.74 -8.87 5.52
N TRP A 30 18.57 -8.31 5.22
CA TRP A 30 18.24 -6.95 5.67
C TRP A 30 18.19 -6.79 7.20
N THR A 31 18.03 -7.89 7.95
CA THR A 31 18.13 -7.91 9.43
C THR A 31 19.55 -8.11 9.95
N SER A 32 20.48 -8.55 9.10
CA SER A 32 21.83 -8.97 9.53
C SER A 32 22.94 -8.04 9.05
N SER A 33 22.65 -7.14 8.12
CA SER A 33 23.59 -6.13 7.64
C SER A 33 23.52 -4.86 8.51
N PRO A 34 24.58 -4.50 9.26
CA PRO A 34 24.59 -3.28 10.07
C PRO A 34 24.32 -2.01 9.25
N VAL A 35 24.76 -2.00 7.99
CA VAL A 35 24.53 -0.88 7.06
C VAL A 35 23.05 -0.77 6.69
N ILE A 36 22.37 -1.90 6.46
CA ILE A 36 20.93 -1.87 6.14
C ILE A 36 20.13 -1.43 7.38
N LEU A 37 20.46 -1.97 8.56
CA LEU A 37 19.82 -1.57 9.82
C LEU A 37 19.94 -0.07 10.07
N GLN A 38 21.11 0.53 9.85
CA GLN A 38 21.30 1.97 9.97
C GLN A 38 20.40 2.76 9.00
N HIS A 39 20.26 2.32 7.75
CA HIS A 39 19.36 2.98 6.80
C HIS A 39 17.88 2.82 7.18
N LEU A 40 17.48 1.68 7.76
CA LEU A 40 16.13 1.48 8.28
C LEU A 40 15.86 2.39 9.49
N GLU A 41 16.82 2.54 10.39
CA GLU A 41 16.73 3.51 11.51
C GLU A 41 16.59 4.94 11.00
N GLU A 42 17.35 5.32 9.97
CA GLU A 42 17.22 6.64 9.33
C GLU A 42 15.85 6.82 8.68
N ALA A 43 15.34 5.79 8.01
CA ALA A 43 13.99 5.79 7.43
C ALA A 43 12.91 5.93 8.52
N ALA A 44 13.05 5.28 9.68
CA ALA A 44 12.10 5.40 10.80
C ALA A 44 11.97 6.85 11.32
N ARG A 45 13.02 7.67 11.19
CA ARG A 45 13.00 9.09 11.60
C ARG A 45 11.99 9.95 10.82
N VAL A 46 11.37 9.43 9.77
CA VAL A 46 10.26 10.11 9.08
C VAL A 46 8.99 10.18 9.93
N GLY A 47 8.88 9.41 11.02
CA GLY A 47 7.84 9.56 12.03
C GLY A 47 6.51 8.88 11.69
N PHE A 48 6.55 7.76 10.97
CA PHE A 48 5.39 6.94 10.62
C PHE A 48 5.58 5.47 11.06
N GLY A 49 6.36 5.24 12.11
CA GLY A 49 6.70 3.90 12.61
C GLY A 49 7.91 3.28 11.94
N GLU A 50 8.09 1.99 12.18
CA GLU A 50 9.17 1.18 11.63
C GLU A 50 8.96 0.93 10.13
N PRO A 51 9.96 1.17 9.28
CA PRO A 51 9.84 0.92 7.85
C PRO A 51 9.79 -0.58 7.54
N ILE A 52 8.89 -0.97 6.63
CA ILE A 52 8.81 -2.34 6.13
C ILE A 52 9.85 -2.51 5.02
N PRO A 53 10.85 -3.39 5.19
CA PRO A 53 11.83 -3.67 4.14
C PRO A 53 11.19 -4.46 3.01
N ILE A 54 11.40 -4.02 1.77
CA ILE A 54 10.87 -4.71 0.59
C ILE A 54 11.87 -4.74 -0.57
N SER A 55 11.74 -5.77 -1.40
CA SER A 55 12.24 -5.78 -2.77
C SER A 55 11.08 -5.82 -3.74
N ALA A 56 10.67 -4.66 -4.26
CA ALA A 56 9.60 -4.63 -5.25
C ALA A 56 9.91 -5.42 -6.53
N ILE A 57 11.19 -5.57 -6.89
CA ILE A 57 11.60 -6.28 -8.12
C ILE A 57 11.67 -7.80 -7.92
N HIS A 58 12.02 -8.27 -6.73
CA HIS A 58 12.13 -9.70 -6.42
C HIS A 58 10.90 -10.26 -5.71
N GLY A 59 10.05 -9.39 -5.17
CA GLY A 59 8.82 -9.77 -4.46
C GLY A 59 8.99 -9.89 -2.95
N ASP A 60 10.21 -9.71 -2.42
CA ASP A 60 10.51 -9.85 -1.01
C ASP A 60 9.78 -8.79 -0.17
N GLY A 61 9.25 -9.20 0.99
CA GLY A 61 8.49 -8.33 1.91
C GLY A 61 7.09 -7.91 1.44
N LEU A 62 6.64 -8.32 0.23
CA LEU A 62 5.31 -7.96 -0.27
C LEU A 62 4.16 -8.65 0.51
N ALA A 63 4.42 -9.81 1.12
CA ALA A 63 3.44 -10.47 1.98
C ALA A 63 3.13 -9.60 3.22
N ASP A 64 4.14 -8.98 3.83
CA ASP A 64 3.97 -8.08 4.96
C ASP A 64 3.19 -6.83 4.55
N VAL A 65 3.47 -6.28 3.37
CA VAL A 65 2.69 -5.17 2.80
C VAL A 65 1.23 -5.56 2.60
N ALA A 66 0.95 -6.77 2.10
CA ALA A 66 -0.41 -7.25 1.91
C ALA A 66 -1.16 -7.38 3.24
N VAL A 67 -0.53 -7.95 4.27
CA VAL A 67 -1.11 -8.05 5.61
C VAL A 67 -1.44 -6.67 6.17
N VAL A 68 -0.52 -5.70 6.04
CA VAL A 68 -0.75 -4.33 6.49
C VAL A 68 -1.91 -3.70 5.73
N VAL A 69 -1.96 -3.81 4.40
CA VAL A 69 -3.07 -3.26 3.61
C VAL A 69 -4.41 -3.87 4.00
N LEU A 70 -4.47 -5.18 4.24
CA LEU A 70 -5.68 -5.88 4.67
C LEU A 70 -6.17 -5.38 6.02
N ASN A 71 -5.28 -5.32 7.02
CA ASN A 71 -5.62 -4.81 8.35
C ASN A 71 -6.14 -3.37 8.29
N LEU A 72 -5.44 -2.50 7.53
CA LEU A 72 -5.84 -1.10 7.37
C LEU A 72 -7.19 -0.95 6.63
N ALA A 73 -7.48 -1.85 5.70
CA ALA A 73 -8.76 -1.87 4.98
C ALA A 73 -9.90 -2.33 5.91
N GLU A 74 -9.67 -3.33 6.75
CA GLU A 74 -10.63 -3.81 7.75
C GLU A 74 -10.94 -2.75 8.80
N GLU A 75 -9.91 -2.11 9.37
CA GLU A 75 -10.08 -1.01 10.32
C GLU A 75 -10.94 0.13 9.75
N ARG A 76 -10.74 0.45 8.47
CA ARG A 76 -11.58 1.42 7.76
C ARG A 76 -13.01 0.92 7.59
N ARG A 77 -13.21 -0.32 7.12
CA ARG A 77 -14.56 -0.88 6.95
C ARG A 77 -15.36 -0.82 8.26
N GLN A 78 -14.73 -1.20 9.38
CA GLN A 78 -15.32 -1.12 10.71
C GLN A 78 -15.65 0.33 11.12
N SER A 79 -14.73 1.26 10.88
CA SER A 79 -14.92 2.69 11.18
C SER A 79 -16.06 3.34 10.38
N PHE A 80 -16.40 2.78 9.22
CA PHE A 80 -17.48 3.25 8.35
C PHE A 80 -18.78 2.43 8.48
N GLN A 81 -18.89 1.49 9.43
CA GLN A 81 -20.05 0.60 9.59
C GLN A 81 -20.46 -0.10 8.28
N LEU A 82 -19.51 -0.43 7.41
CA LEU A 82 -19.78 -1.27 6.24
C LEU A 82 -20.02 -2.71 6.75
N SER A 83 -21.25 -3.19 6.64
CA SER A 83 -21.63 -4.52 7.13
C SER A 83 -21.08 -5.62 6.23
N HIS A 84 -20.76 -6.78 6.82
CA HIS A 84 -20.24 -7.96 6.12
C HIS A 84 -21.30 -8.68 5.25
N ALA A 85 -22.49 -8.09 5.07
CA ALA A 85 -23.67 -8.78 4.51
C ALA A 85 -23.64 -8.98 2.98
N ASP A 86 -22.72 -8.35 2.24
CA ASP A 86 -22.68 -8.47 0.78
C ASP A 86 -21.89 -9.69 0.28
N ILE A 87 -21.23 -10.41 1.18
CA ILE A 87 -20.37 -11.54 0.83
C ILE A 87 -20.87 -12.79 1.56
N ILE A 88 -21.66 -13.58 0.84
CA ILE A 88 -22.12 -14.95 1.14
C ILE A 88 -23.49 -15.04 1.85
N THR A 89 -24.54 -15.16 1.03
CA THR A 89 -25.50 -16.26 1.20
C THR A 89 -25.57 -17.05 -0.11
N ASP A 90 -25.18 -18.33 -0.04
CA ASP A 90 -25.51 -19.34 -1.04
C ASP A 90 -27.03 -19.47 -1.11
N ASP A 91 -27.68 -19.08 -2.21
CA ASP A 91 -28.67 -19.97 -2.84
C ASP A 91 -29.12 -19.54 -4.25
N ILE A 92 -29.55 -20.56 -4.97
CA ILE A 92 -29.94 -20.65 -6.37
C ILE A 92 -31.19 -19.80 -6.69
N MET A 93 -31.15 -19.10 -7.84
CA MET A 93 -32.29 -18.62 -8.65
C MET A 93 -33.41 -17.81 -7.97
N ALA A 94 -33.41 -16.49 -8.17
CA ALA A 94 -34.56 -15.74 -8.70
C ALA A 94 -34.18 -14.27 -8.90
N ALA A 95 -34.18 -13.80 -10.14
CA ALA A 95 -34.25 -12.37 -10.41
C ALA A 95 -35.61 -11.83 -9.92
N PRO A 96 -35.65 -10.61 -9.38
CA PRO A 96 -36.08 -9.53 -10.24
C PRO A 96 -35.19 -8.28 -10.13
N GLN A 97 -35.14 -7.57 -11.25
CA GLN A 97 -34.49 -6.28 -11.45
C GLN A 97 -34.88 -5.28 -10.35
N LYS A 98 -33.88 -4.66 -9.74
CA LYS A 98 -33.94 -3.29 -9.25
C LYS A 98 -32.65 -2.59 -9.63
N ASP A 99 -32.78 -1.59 -10.47
CA ASP A 99 -31.80 -0.55 -10.69
C ASP A 99 -31.53 0.13 -9.34
N ASN A 100 -30.39 -0.18 -8.72
CA ASN A 100 -29.83 0.52 -7.57
C ASN A 100 -28.31 0.54 -7.77
N ASP A 101 -27.82 1.51 -8.55
CA ASP A 101 -26.41 1.82 -8.76
C ASP A 101 -25.75 2.45 -7.50
N GLU A 102 -26.11 2.01 -6.28
CA GLU A 102 -25.69 2.68 -5.03
C GLU A 102 -25.01 1.77 -3.98
N ASP A 103 -24.53 0.59 -4.34
CA ASP A 103 -23.62 -0.17 -3.44
C ASP A 103 -22.47 -0.87 -4.18
N GLY A 104 -21.79 -0.12 -5.06
CA GLY A 104 -20.49 -0.54 -5.55
C GLY A 104 -19.49 -0.50 -4.40
N GLU A 105 -19.00 -1.67 -3.96
CA GLU A 105 -17.94 -1.81 -2.96
C GLU A 105 -16.92 -0.66 -3.08
N LYS A 106 -16.79 0.15 -2.03
CA LYS A 106 -15.84 1.27 -2.04
C LYS A 106 -14.44 0.74 -2.34
N GLN A 107 -13.94 1.05 -3.54
CA GLN A 107 -12.64 0.60 -4.02
C GLN A 107 -11.52 1.07 -3.08
N LEU A 108 -10.47 0.26 -2.94
CA LEU A 108 -9.29 0.61 -2.15
C LEU A 108 -8.61 1.86 -2.75
N GLN A 109 -8.64 2.96 -1.99
CA GLN A 109 -7.90 4.17 -2.33
C GLN A 109 -6.48 4.08 -1.76
N LEU A 110 -5.51 3.71 -2.60
CA LEU A 110 -4.10 3.62 -2.27
C LEU A 110 -3.29 4.72 -2.97
N ALA A 111 -2.46 5.45 -2.21
CA ALA A 111 -1.51 6.41 -2.76
C ALA A 111 -0.08 5.98 -2.42
N ILE A 112 0.78 5.87 -3.44
CA ILE A 112 2.21 5.54 -3.27
C ILE A 112 3.03 6.80 -3.55
N LEU A 113 3.72 7.29 -2.52
CA LEU A 113 4.55 8.49 -2.57
C LEU A 113 6.02 8.13 -2.34
N GLY A 114 6.93 8.89 -2.93
CA GLY A 114 8.36 8.68 -2.73
C GLY A 114 9.22 9.51 -3.65
N ARG A 115 10.53 9.56 -3.39
CA ARG A 115 11.51 10.28 -4.21
C ARG A 115 11.55 9.74 -5.66
N GLN A 116 12.23 10.45 -6.54
CA GLN A 116 12.47 9.96 -7.89
C GLN A 116 13.24 8.64 -7.86
N ASN A 117 12.88 7.70 -8.74
CA ASN A 117 13.55 6.40 -8.94
C ASN A 117 13.65 5.47 -7.71
N VAL A 118 12.83 5.65 -6.67
CA VAL A 118 12.76 4.72 -5.52
C VAL A 118 12.03 3.40 -5.83
N GLY A 119 11.55 3.20 -7.06
CA GLY A 119 10.85 1.97 -7.47
C GLY A 119 9.33 1.97 -7.25
N LYS A 120 8.68 3.15 -7.24
CA LYS A 120 7.21 3.28 -7.09
C LYS A 120 6.44 2.45 -8.13
N SER A 121 6.82 2.57 -9.40
CA SER A 121 6.17 1.85 -10.51
C SER A 121 6.42 0.34 -10.44
N THR A 122 7.63 -0.05 -10.04
CA THR A 122 7.98 -1.45 -9.78
C THR A 122 7.10 -2.02 -8.68
N LEU A 123 6.89 -1.29 -7.59
CA LEU A 123 5.99 -1.69 -6.51
C LEU A 123 4.54 -1.83 -7.00
N VAL A 124 4.03 -0.88 -7.79
CA VAL A 124 2.69 -0.99 -8.38
C VAL A 124 2.54 -2.24 -9.22
N ASN A 125 3.48 -2.52 -10.13
CA ASN A 125 3.44 -3.71 -10.98
C ASN A 125 3.53 -5.00 -10.15
N ALA A 126 4.38 -5.01 -9.12
CA ALA A 126 4.53 -6.14 -8.23
C ALA A 126 3.23 -6.43 -7.45
N LEU A 127 2.56 -5.39 -6.94
CA LEU A 127 1.25 -5.51 -6.27
C LEU A 127 0.15 -6.01 -7.23
N LEU A 128 0.15 -5.54 -8.48
CA LEU A 128 -0.84 -5.91 -9.49
C LEU A 128 -0.61 -7.27 -10.14
N LYS A 129 0.57 -7.90 -9.93
CA LYS A 129 1.04 -9.11 -10.62
C LYS A 129 0.93 -9.01 -12.15
N GLN A 130 0.95 -7.79 -12.68
CA GLN A 130 0.76 -7.46 -14.10
C GLN A 130 1.58 -6.20 -14.42
N GLU A 131 2.20 -6.15 -15.61
CA GLU A 131 2.88 -4.94 -16.11
C GLU A 131 1.85 -3.94 -16.66
N ARG A 132 1.07 -3.31 -15.78
CA ARG A 132 0.08 -2.29 -16.19
C ARG A 132 0.69 -0.89 -16.31
N VAL A 133 1.81 -0.63 -15.66
CA VAL A 133 2.50 0.66 -15.66
C VAL A 133 3.89 0.49 -16.26
N ILE A 134 4.23 1.28 -17.28
CA ILE A 134 5.55 1.24 -17.91
C ILE A 134 6.58 1.83 -16.92
N ALA A 135 7.49 0.99 -16.44
CA ALA A 135 8.60 1.39 -15.57
C ALA A 135 9.92 1.35 -16.36
N GLY A 136 10.48 2.52 -16.69
CA GLY A 136 11.78 2.63 -17.35
C GLY A 136 12.79 3.45 -16.54
N PRO A 137 14.11 3.31 -16.79
CA PRO A 137 15.15 4.04 -16.07
C PRO A 137 15.23 5.53 -16.43
N MET A 138 14.56 5.96 -17.52
CA MET A 138 14.50 7.36 -17.89
C MET A 138 13.47 8.13 -17.03
N PRO A 139 13.81 9.33 -16.53
CA PRO A 139 12.83 10.21 -15.89
C PRO A 139 11.65 10.48 -16.83
N GLY A 140 10.41 10.27 -16.35
CA GLY A 140 9.18 10.63 -17.08
C GLY A 140 8.48 9.53 -17.88
N LEU A 141 8.87 8.25 -17.74
CA LEU A 141 8.31 7.16 -18.56
C LEU A 141 7.03 6.48 -18.02
N THR A 142 6.53 6.88 -16.85
CA THR A 142 5.27 6.35 -16.30
C THR A 142 4.06 7.08 -16.86
N ARG A 143 3.23 6.38 -17.63
CA ARG A 143 1.87 6.77 -18.02
C ARG A 143 0.87 5.75 -17.52
#